data_AF-A0A344UDS3-F1
#
_entry.id   AF-A0A344UDS3-F1
#
_cell.length_a   1.000
_cell.length_b   1.000
_cell.length_c   1.000
_cell.angle_alpha   90.00
_cell.angle_beta   90.00
_cell.angle_gamma   90.00
#
_symmetry.space_group_name_H-M   'P 1'
#
loop_
_entity.id
_entity.type
_entity.pdbx_description
1 polymer ?
#
loop_
_entity_poly.entity_id
_entity_poly.type
_entity_poly.pdbx_seq_one_letter_code
_entity_poly.pdbx_strand_id
1 'polypeptide(L)'
;MRGAPVWIAIAALLAAGGGAAQTSGSELAQARVEYWRHPYQPEAINRLATLLAARGDAATAALLLERALLIAPDRADIRANLARARRGERRLFASAPSSEARPAVPASREGAGGEPPALWPPAEPPSLW
;
A
#
# COMPACT_ATOMS: atom_id res chain seq x y z
N MET A 1 -9.54 34.54 -49.44
CA MET A 1 -8.28 34.20 -48.74
C MET A 1 -8.62 33.93 -47.28
N ARG A 2 -8.58 32.66 -46.82
CA ARG A 2 -8.97 32.27 -45.46
C ARG A 2 -7.71 32.22 -44.58
N GLY A 3 -7.58 33.15 -43.64
CA GLY A 3 -6.51 33.15 -42.65
C GLY A 3 -6.76 32.08 -41.59
N ALA A 4 -5.84 31.14 -41.44
CA ALA A 4 -5.87 30.18 -40.34
C ALA A 4 -5.49 30.91 -39.03
N PRO A 5 -6.25 30.75 -37.93
CA PRO A 5 -5.99 31.52 -36.72
C PRO A 5 -4.86 30.88 -35.89
N VAL A 6 -3.83 31.69 -35.63
CA VAL A 6 -2.68 31.40 -34.76
C VAL A 6 -3.14 31.36 -33.30
N TRP A 7 -3.66 30.22 -32.84
CA TRP A 7 -3.90 29.97 -31.41
C TRP A 7 -3.25 28.69 -30.89
N ILE A 8 -2.64 27.87 -31.76
CA ILE A 8 -1.95 26.65 -31.35
C ILE A 8 -0.48 27.00 -31.05
N ALA A 9 -0.20 27.69 -29.95
CA ALA A 9 1.19 27.85 -29.51
C ALA A 9 1.42 28.13 -28.01
N ILE A 10 0.43 28.04 -27.12
CA ILE A 10 0.68 28.26 -25.67
C ILE A 10 -0.04 27.21 -24.80
N ALA A 11 0.16 25.93 -25.07
CA ALA A 11 -0.31 24.87 -24.17
C ALA A 11 0.65 23.66 -24.08
N ALA A 12 1.93 23.82 -24.43
CA ALA A 12 2.88 22.71 -24.51
C ALA A 12 4.03 22.78 -23.49
N LEU A 13 3.88 23.52 -22.38
CA LEU A 13 4.94 23.62 -21.35
C LEU A 13 4.53 23.19 -19.92
N LEU A 14 3.39 22.51 -19.75
CA LEU A 14 2.98 21.96 -18.43
C LEU A 14 2.89 20.42 -18.37
N ALA A 15 3.21 19.70 -19.45
CA ALA A 15 3.06 18.25 -19.49
C ALA A 15 4.21 17.46 -18.84
N ALA A 16 5.39 18.06 -18.64
CA ALA A 16 6.57 17.32 -18.17
C ALA A 16 6.68 17.24 -16.62
N GLY A 17 6.02 18.13 -15.87
CA GLY A 17 6.13 18.18 -14.40
C GLY A 17 5.10 17.33 -13.65
N GLY A 18 4.00 16.95 -14.29
CA GLY A 18 2.87 16.28 -13.63
C GLY A 18 3.01 14.76 -13.50
N GLY A 19 3.69 14.11 -14.45
CA GLY A 19 3.70 12.66 -14.59
C GLY A 19 4.20 11.92 -13.34
N ALA A 20 5.37 12.30 -12.82
CA ALA A 20 5.97 11.61 -11.67
C ALA A 20 5.11 11.69 -10.40
N ALA A 21 4.50 12.85 -10.11
CA ALA A 21 3.62 13.02 -8.95
C ALA A 21 2.30 12.25 -9.10
N GLN A 22 1.78 12.14 -10.32
CA GLN A 22 0.58 11.37 -10.65
C GLN A 22 0.85 9.87 -10.54
N THR A 23 1.99 9.39 -11.05
CA THR A 23 2.43 7.99 -10.93
C THR A 23 2.61 7.59 -9.47
N SER A 24 3.30 8.39 -8.65
CA SER A 24 3.41 8.10 -7.21
C SER A 24 2.07 8.19 -6.49
N GLY A 25 1.06 8.85 -7.07
CA GLY A 25 -0.31 8.92 -6.54
C GLY A 25 -1.09 7.66 -6.78
N SER A 26 -1.03 7.16 -8.02
CA SER A 26 -1.67 5.90 -8.40
C SER A 26 -1.03 4.71 -7.69
N GLU A 27 0.30 4.69 -7.54
CA GLU A 27 1.01 3.64 -6.81
C GLU A 27 0.58 3.54 -5.34
N LEU A 28 0.44 4.68 -4.66
CA LEU A 28 -0.02 4.71 -3.28
C LEU A 28 -1.47 4.21 -3.17
N ALA A 29 -2.34 4.62 -4.09
CA ALA A 29 -3.71 4.15 -4.13
C ALA A 29 -3.80 2.62 -4.30
N GLN A 30 -3.01 2.06 -5.22
CA GLN A 30 -2.92 0.61 -5.43
C GLN A 30 -2.37 -0.11 -4.20
N ALA A 31 -1.32 0.41 -3.58
CA ALA A 31 -0.76 -0.18 -2.35
C ALA A 31 -1.76 -0.20 -1.20
N ARG A 32 -2.63 0.82 -1.10
CA ARG A 32 -3.73 0.81 -0.12
C ARG A 32 -4.73 -0.29 -0.41
N VAL A 33 -5.16 -0.44 -1.67
CA VAL A 33 -6.08 -1.53 -2.08
C VAL A 33 -5.47 -2.89 -1.77
N GLU A 34 -4.19 -3.08 -2.08
CA GLU A 34 -3.47 -4.33 -1.81
C GLU A 34 -3.42 -4.63 -0.31
N TYR A 35 -3.07 -3.64 0.51
CA TYR A 35 -3.09 -3.75 1.97
C TYR A 35 -4.49 -4.14 2.48
N TRP A 36 -5.58 -3.58 1.93
CA TRP A 36 -6.93 -3.93 2.37
C TRP A 36 -7.34 -5.36 2.00
N ARG A 37 -6.83 -5.90 0.88
CA ARG A 37 -7.04 -7.30 0.49
C ARG A 37 -6.20 -8.26 1.33
N HIS A 38 -5.00 -7.82 1.71
CA HIS A 38 -4.02 -8.65 2.42
C HIS A 38 -3.45 -7.94 3.67
N PRO A 39 -4.29 -7.64 4.69
CA PRO A 39 -3.89 -6.80 5.82
C PRO A 39 -2.86 -7.45 6.75
N TYR A 40 -2.62 -8.76 6.62
CA TYR A 40 -1.65 -9.53 7.39
C TYR A 40 -0.44 -9.99 6.58
N GLN A 41 -0.30 -9.56 5.32
CA GLN A 41 0.85 -9.91 4.50
C GLN A 41 1.97 -8.86 4.71
N PRO A 42 3.16 -9.25 5.21
CA PRO A 42 4.26 -8.32 5.45
C PRO A 42 4.68 -7.54 4.20
N GLU A 43 4.61 -8.15 3.02
CA GLU A 43 4.94 -7.53 1.73
C GLU A 43 3.99 -6.37 1.39
N ALA A 44 2.67 -6.57 1.54
CA ALA A 44 1.67 -5.55 1.29
C ALA A 44 1.81 -4.37 2.26
N ILE A 45 2.07 -4.67 3.54
CA ILE A 45 2.32 -3.66 4.57
C ILE A 45 3.60 -2.87 4.26
N ASN A 46 4.70 -3.56 3.91
CA ASN A 46 5.97 -2.94 3.56
C ASN A 46 5.84 -2.03 2.33
N ARG A 47 5.13 -2.46 1.29
CA ARG A 47 4.89 -1.66 0.08
C ARG A 47 4.13 -0.37 0.37
N LEU A 48 3.08 -0.43 1.21
CA LEU A 48 2.36 0.78 1.61
C LEU A 48 3.26 1.71 2.43
N ALA A 49 4.01 1.16 3.38
CA ALA A 49 4.90 1.94 4.24
C ALA A 49 6.00 2.68 3.46
N THR A 50 6.64 2.03 2.49
CA THR A 50 7.69 2.67 1.68
C THR A 50 7.16 3.83 0.85
N LEU A 51 5.96 3.70 0.27
CA LEU A 51 5.31 4.77 -0.48
C LEU A 51 4.89 5.95 0.43
N LEU A 52 4.44 5.67 1.66
CA LEU A 52 4.14 6.70 2.65
C LEU A 52 5.40 7.45 3.10
N ALA A 53 6.48 6.72 3.39
CA ALA A 53 7.77 7.32 3.74
C ALA A 53 8.33 8.19 2.60
N ALA A 54 8.18 7.76 1.34
CA ALA A 54 8.57 8.55 0.16
C ALA A 54 7.80 9.88 0.07
N ARG A 55 6.54 9.91 0.52
CA ARG A 55 5.71 11.13 0.61
C ARG A 55 5.96 11.97 1.86
N GLY A 56 6.88 11.54 2.74
CA GLY A 56 7.22 12.24 3.97
C GLY A 56 6.42 11.80 5.19
N ASP A 57 5.46 10.87 5.05
CA ASP A 57 4.76 10.29 6.19
C ASP A 57 5.55 9.11 6.78
N ALA A 58 6.72 9.45 7.34
CA ALA A 58 7.63 8.50 7.95
C ALA A 58 7.08 7.92 9.27
N ALA A 59 6.21 8.66 9.97
CA ALA A 59 5.58 8.22 11.21
C ALA A 59 4.62 7.06 10.97
N THR A 60 3.68 7.21 10.03
CA THR A 60 2.76 6.12 9.67
C THR A 60 3.52 4.93 9.06
N ALA A 61 4.53 5.20 8.23
CA ALA A 61 5.38 4.15 7.68
C ALA A 61 6.07 3.31 8.78
N ALA A 62 6.61 3.95 9.83
CA ALA A 62 7.25 3.24 10.93
C ALA A 62 6.27 2.31 11.66
N LEU A 63 5.06 2.78 11.97
CA LEU A 63 4.03 1.94 12.62
C LEU A 63 3.65 0.72 11.78
N LEU A 64 3.49 0.91 10.46
CA LEU A 64 3.21 -0.19 9.55
C LEU A 64 4.37 -1.20 9.51
N LEU A 65 5.61 -0.73 9.46
CA LEU A 65 6.79 -1.61 9.42
C LEU A 65 7.00 -2.36 10.74
N GLU A 66 6.70 -1.74 11.89
CA GLU A 66 6.67 -2.40 13.19
C GLU A 66 5.64 -3.52 13.22
N ARG A 67 4.43 -3.27 12.71
CA ARG A 67 3.42 -4.32 12.56
C ARG A 67 3.88 -5.45 11.65
N ALA A 68 4.51 -5.13 10.52
CA ALA A 68 5.01 -6.16 9.61
C ALA A 68 6.09 -7.04 10.27
N LEU A 69 6.92 -6.48 11.14
CA LEU A 69 7.91 -7.24 11.93
C LEU A 69 7.28 -8.06 13.05
N LEU A 70 6.13 -7.66 13.60
CA LEU A 70 5.37 -8.53 14.52
C LEU A 70 4.86 -9.80 13.82
N ILE A 71 4.51 -9.69 12.53
CA ILE A 71 4.04 -10.83 11.73
C ILE A 71 5.22 -11.68 11.22
N ALA A 72 6.30 -11.04 10.78
CA ALA A 72 7.48 -11.70 10.25
C ALA A 72 8.78 -11.08 10.81
N PRO A 73 9.23 -11.52 12.01
CA PRO A 73 10.37 -10.93 12.72
C PRO A 73 11.71 -11.00 11.96
N ASP A 74 11.87 -12.03 11.13
CA ASP A 74 13.11 -12.34 10.42
C ASP A 74 13.33 -11.49 9.16
N ARG A 75 12.37 -10.63 8.80
CA ARG A 75 12.42 -9.77 7.60
C ARG A 75 13.44 -8.63 7.74
N ALA A 76 14.68 -8.92 7.35
CA ALA A 76 15.79 -7.95 7.37
C ALA A 76 15.55 -6.72 6.48
N ASP A 77 14.85 -6.89 5.35
CA ASP A 77 14.44 -5.83 4.43
C ASP A 77 13.49 -4.83 5.10
N ILE A 78 12.48 -5.34 5.82
CA ILE A 78 11.50 -4.52 6.55
C ILE A 78 12.18 -3.78 7.70
N ARG A 79 13.10 -4.44 8.41
CA ARG A 79 13.91 -3.82 9.48
C ARG A 79 14.76 -2.67 8.95
N ALA A 80 15.36 -2.82 7.76
CA ALA A 80 16.10 -1.76 7.10
C ALA A 80 15.20 -0.58 6.72
N ASN A 81 14.00 -0.85 6.21
CA ASN A 81 13.01 0.20 5.91
C ASN A 81 12.54 0.94 7.16
N LEU A 82 12.34 0.23 8.28
CA LEU A 82 11.98 0.85 9.56
C LEU A 82 13.07 1.80 10.04
N ALA A 83 14.34 1.37 9.95
CA ALA A 83 15.48 2.20 10.30
C ALA A 83 15.56 3.46 9.43
N ARG A 84 15.30 3.35 8.12
CA ARG A 84 15.24 4.51 7.19
C ARG A 84 14.08 5.45 7.53
N ALA A 85 12.89 4.90 7.78
CA ALA A 85 11.71 5.66 8.18
C ALA A 85 11.97 6.46 9.47
N ARG A 86 12.55 5.83 10.50
CA ARG A 86 12.90 6.51 11.76
C ARG A 86 13.94 7.62 11.59
N ARG A 87 14.83 7.52 10.60
CA ARG A 87 15.79 8.58 10.26
C ARG A 87 15.20 9.67 9.34
N GLY A 88 13.95 9.53 8.90
CA GLY A 88 13.31 10.49 7.99
C GLY A 88 13.89 10.48 6.58
N GLU A 89 14.55 9.40 6.17
CA GLU A 89 15.17 9.29 4.84
C GLU A 89 14.08 9.13 3.77
N ARG A 90 13.74 10.21 3.07
CA ARG A 90 12.86 10.20 1.88
C ARG A 90 13.54 9.65 0.62
N ARG A 91 14.61 8.85 0.74
CA ARG A 91 15.30 8.34 -0.46
C ARG A 91 14.30 7.53 -1.27
N LEU A 92 14.27 7.79 -2.59
CA LEU A 92 13.39 7.15 -3.56
C LEU A 92 13.43 5.64 -3.34
N PHE A 93 12.42 5.12 -2.64
CA PHE A 93 12.18 3.70 -2.58
C PHE A 93 11.83 3.34 -4.01
N ALA A 94 12.81 2.84 -4.77
CA ALA A 94 12.51 2.22 -6.05
C ALA A 94 11.41 1.23 -5.73
N SER A 95 10.23 1.48 -6.32
CA SER A 95 9.10 0.58 -6.35
C SER A 95 9.61 -0.63 -7.13
N ALA A 96 10.45 -1.44 -6.48
CA ALA A 96 10.79 -2.74 -7.02
C ALA A 96 9.42 -3.39 -7.21
N PRO A 97 9.04 -3.80 -8.43
CA PRO A 97 7.93 -4.71 -8.53
C PRO A 97 8.28 -5.84 -7.57
N SER A 98 7.39 -6.16 -6.63
CA SER A 98 7.48 -7.42 -5.91
C SER A 98 7.61 -8.46 -7.00
N SER A 99 8.83 -8.95 -7.22
CA SER A 99 9.08 -10.03 -8.14
C SER A 99 8.14 -11.13 -7.68
N GLU A 100 7.27 -11.53 -8.62
CA GLU A 100 6.23 -12.52 -8.46
C GLU A 100 6.62 -13.55 -7.40
N ALA A 101 5.92 -13.51 -6.27
CA ALA A 101 5.80 -14.70 -5.46
C ALA A 101 5.12 -15.72 -6.38
N ARG A 102 5.94 -16.60 -6.96
CA ARG A 102 5.53 -17.72 -7.79
C ARG A 102 4.27 -18.34 -7.18
N PRO A 103 3.20 -18.57 -7.94
CA PRO A 103 2.04 -19.27 -7.40
C PRO A 103 2.49 -20.66 -6.98
N ALA A 104 2.45 -20.94 -5.67
CA ALA A 104 2.44 -22.31 -5.19
C ALA A 104 1.15 -22.95 -5.73
N VAL A 105 1.32 -23.90 -6.64
CA VAL A 105 0.29 -24.67 -7.33
C VAL A 105 -0.73 -25.25 -6.32
N PRO A 106 -2.04 -25.29 -6.64
CA PRO A 106 -3.07 -25.66 -5.69
C PRO A 106 -3.11 -27.18 -5.47
N ALA A 107 -3.25 -27.60 -4.22
CA ALA A 107 -3.73 -28.93 -3.89
C ALA A 107 -4.99 -28.80 -3.05
N SER A 108 -6.09 -29.07 -3.73
CA SER A 108 -7.44 -29.31 -3.22
C SER A 108 -7.47 -29.89 -1.81
N ARG A 109 -8.21 -29.23 -0.91
CA ARG A 109 -9.11 -29.94 -0.01
C ARG A 109 -10.47 -29.26 -0.02
N GLU A 110 -11.35 -29.87 -0.78
CA GLU A 110 -12.79 -29.80 -0.61
C GLU A 110 -13.16 -30.11 0.85
N GLY A 111 -14.22 -29.46 1.34
CA GLY A 111 -15.01 -29.96 2.46
C GLY A 111 -14.72 -29.32 3.82
N ALA A 112 -15.40 -28.20 4.10
CA ALA A 112 -16.10 -27.99 5.36
C ALA A 112 -16.86 -26.65 5.28
N GLY A 113 -18.15 -26.73 4.97
CA GLY A 113 -19.07 -25.63 5.25
C GLY A 113 -19.13 -25.44 6.77
N GLY A 114 -18.43 -24.43 7.27
CA GLY A 114 -18.54 -23.95 8.63
C GLY A 114 -18.73 -22.45 8.56
N GLU A 115 -19.88 -21.97 9.02
CA GLU A 115 -20.15 -20.55 9.16
C GLU A 115 -19.03 -19.90 9.98
N PRO A 116 -18.44 -18.78 9.53
CA PRO A 116 -17.40 -18.11 10.31
C PRO A 116 -17.97 -17.73 11.69
N PRO A 117 -17.22 -17.91 12.79
CA PRO A 117 -17.72 -17.60 14.12
C PRO A 117 -18.11 -16.13 14.22
N ALA A 118 -19.27 -15.87 14.84
CA ALA A 118 -19.79 -14.51 15.01
C ALA A 118 -18.78 -13.62 15.76
N LEU A 119 -18.46 -12.47 15.17
CA LEU A 119 -17.44 -11.53 15.66
C LEU A 119 -17.91 -10.68 16.86
N TRP A 120 -19.14 -10.86 17.35
CA TRP A 120 -19.72 -10.08 18.43
C TRP A 120 -20.82 -10.87 19.17
N PRO A 121 -20.84 -10.95 20.51
CA PRO A 121 -21.98 -11.52 21.23
C PRO A 121 -23.20 -10.59 21.10
N PRO A 122 -24.44 -11.10 20.98
CA PRO A 122 -25.62 -10.24 20.98
C PRO A 122 -25.72 -9.50 22.31
N ALA A 123 -26.03 -8.20 22.25
CA ALA A 123 -26.28 -7.40 23.43
C ALA A 123 -27.54 -7.94 24.13
N GLU A 124 -27.40 -8.44 25.36
CA GLU A 124 -28.56 -8.77 26.19
C GLU A 124 -29.32 -7.47 26.53
N PRO A 125 -30.64 -7.39 26.29
CA PRO A 125 -31.40 -6.24 26.73
C PRO A 125 -31.42 -6.19 28.27
N PRO A 126 -31.38 -4.99 28.88
CA PRO A 126 -31.34 -4.89 30.33
C PRO A 126 -32.60 -5.49 30.96
N SER A 127 -32.40 -6.32 31.97
CA SER A 127 -33.45 -6.91 32.79
C SER A 127 -34.30 -5.80 33.42
N LEU A 128 -35.52 -5.63 32.92
CA LEU A 128 -36.51 -4.78 33.57
C LEU A 128 -36.95 -5.52 34.84
N TRP A 129 -36.57 -4.98 35.98
CA TRP A 129 -37.11 -5.33 37.30
C TRP A 129 -38.48 -4.67 37.49
#